data_AF-A0A2V7J1K9-F1
#
_entry.id   AF-A0A2V7J1K9-F1
#
_cell.length_a   1.000
_cell.length_b   1.000
_cell.length_c   1.000
_cell.angle_alpha   90.00
_cell.angle_beta   90.00
_cell.angle_gamma   90.00
#
_symmetry.space_group_name_H-M   'P 1'
#
loop_
_entity.id
_entity.type
_entity.pdbx_description
1 polymer ?
#
loop_
_entity_poly.entity_id
_entity_poly.type
_entity_poly.pdbx_seq_one_letter_code
_entity_poly.pdbx_strand_id
1 'polypeptide(L)' 'MEAAARATATCLDDLLPDNSIALEGAQIIEAFDRKFVLVAVHGLGGREAQLLTRTCEIRESAERSAVLAVLDATNRWVD' A
#
# COMPACT_ATOMS: atom_id res chain seq x y z
N MET A 1 -8.81 0.17 8.71
CA MET A 1 -7.83 -0.25 7.68
C MET A 1 -7.58 0.80 6.60
N GLU A 2 -8.56 1.15 5.75
CA GLU A 2 -8.34 2.02 4.59
C GLU A 2 -7.78 3.40 4.95
N ALA A 3 -8.29 4.02 6.03
CA ALA A 3 -7.73 5.28 6.54
C ALA A 3 -6.25 5.16 6.94
N ALA A 4 -5.83 4.00 7.50
CA ALA A 4 -4.43 3.76 7.86
C ALA A 4 -3.57 3.62 6.60
N ALA A 5 -4.03 2.84 5.61
CA ALA A 5 -3.35 2.74 4.31
C ALA A 5 -3.24 4.12 3.63
N ARG A 6 -4.29 4.93 3.70
CA ARG A 6 -4.34 6.27 3.09
C ARG A 6 -3.37 7.21 3.77
N ALA A 7 -3.35 7.25 5.10
CA ALA A 7 -2.41 8.04 5.87
C ALA A 7 -0.95 7.64 5.56
N THR A 8 -0.66 6.35 5.41
CA THR A 8 0.67 5.87 5.00
C THR A 8 1.03 6.33 3.59
N ALA A 9 0.13 6.16 2.61
CA ALA A 9 0.37 6.60 1.24
C ALA A 9 0.63 8.11 1.15
N THR A 10 -0.19 8.93 1.83
CA THR A 10 0.01 10.38 1.91
C THR A 10 1.35 10.75 2.57
N CYS A 11 1.72 10.07 3.66
CA CYS A 11 3.02 10.30 4.29
C CYS A 11 4.19 9.97 3.35
N LEU A 12 4.07 8.95 2.51
CA LEU A 12 5.10 8.60 1.53
C LEU A 12 5.14 9.60 0.37
N ASP A 13 3.99 10.06 -0.11
CA ASP A 13 3.86 11.10 -1.13
C ASP A 13 4.57 12.40 -0.70
N ASP A 14 4.36 12.82 0.56
CA ASP A 14 5.03 13.99 1.14
C ASP A 14 6.56 13.84 1.23
N LEU A 15 7.08 12.62 1.29
CA LEU A 15 8.50 12.32 1.46
C LEU A 15 9.25 12.09 0.13
N LEU A 16 8.54 12.01 -1.00
CA LEU A 16 9.10 11.69 -2.30
C LEU A 16 8.90 12.86 -3.28
N PRO A 17 9.79 13.87 -3.33
CA PRO A 17 9.55 15.12 -4.04
C PRO A 17 9.44 15.01 -5.56
N ASP A 18 10.05 13.98 -6.16
CA ASP A 18 10.06 13.76 -7.62
C ASP A 18 9.06 12.69 -8.09
N ASN A 19 8.33 12.09 -7.16
CA ASN A 19 7.41 10.98 -7.39
C ASN A 19 6.07 11.29 -6.73
N SER A 20 5.01 10.59 -7.12
CA SER A 20 3.74 10.66 -6.40
C SER A 20 3.18 9.28 -6.09
N ILE A 21 2.52 9.16 -4.94
CA ILE A 21 1.92 7.95 -4.44
C ILE A 21 0.45 8.23 -4.07
N ALA A 22 -0.46 7.47 -4.66
CA ALA A 22 -1.88 7.57 -4.36
C ALA A 22 -2.49 6.20 -4.03
N LEU A 23 -3.19 6.10 -2.89
CA LEU A 23 -3.93 4.90 -2.56
C LEU A 23 -5.18 4.78 -3.45
N GLU A 24 -5.28 3.69 -4.21
CA GLU A 24 -6.51 3.29 -4.91
C GLU A 24 -7.48 2.63 -3.93
N GLY A 25 -7.02 1.67 -3.14
CA GLY A 25 -7.87 1.00 -2.16
C GLY A 25 -7.15 -0.02 -1.28
N ALA A 26 -7.86 -0.48 -0.25
CA ALA A 26 -7.43 -1.55 0.64
C ALA A 26 -8.61 -2.45 1.01
N GLN A 27 -8.45 -3.76 0.93
CA GLN A 27 -9.51 -4.73 1.22
C GLN A 27 -8.99 -5.97 1.93
N ILE A 28 -9.85 -6.67 2.67
CA ILE A 28 -9.52 -7.98 3.25
C ILE A 28 -9.79 -9.06 2.19
N ILE A 29 -8.81 -9.94 1.98
CA ILE A 29 -8.97 -11.17 1.22
C ILE A 29 -8.72 -12.37 2.12
N GLU A 30 -9.37 -13.49 1.83
CA GLU A 30 -9.19 -14.76 2.53
C GLU A 30 -8.52 -15.77 1.60
N ALA A 31 -7.45 -16.41 2.07
CA ALA A 31 -6.71 -17.41 1.31
C ALA A 31 -6.00 -18.37 2.27
N PHE A 32 -6.00 -19.67 1.96
CA PHE A 32 -5.30 -20.69 2.79
C PHE A 32 -5.67 -20.62 4.28
N ASP A 33 -6.97 -20.47 4.58
CA ASP A 33 -7.51 -20.33 5.95
C ASP A 33 -6.92 -19.15 6.75
N ARG A 34 -6.40 -18.14 6.04
CA ARG A 34 -5.78 -16.94 6.59
C ARG A 34 -6.41 -15.68 6.00
N LYS A 35 -6.37 -14.58 6.74
CA LYS A 35 -6.84 -13.27 6.28
C LYS A 35 -5.66 -12.38 5.95
N PHE A 36 -5.76 -11.64 4.86
CA PHE A 36 -4.76 -10.69 4.40
C PHE A 36 -5.42 -9.36 4.09
N VAL A 37 -4.67 -8.28 4.28
CA VAL A 37 -4.98 -7.01 3.64
C VAL A 37 -4.32 -6.99 2.28
N LEU A 38 -5.09 -6.79 1.22
CA LEU A 38 -4.61 -6.44 -0.11
C LEU A 38 -4.74 -4.92 -0.29
N VAL A 39 -3.66 -4.28 -0.73
CA VAL A 39 -3.67 -2.86 -1.11
C VAL A 39 -3.35 -2.69 -2.59
N ALA A 40 -3.89 -1.62 -3.15
CA ALA A 40 -3.63 -1.13 -4.49
C ALA A 40 -3.18 0.33 -4.38
N VAL A 41 -1.99 0.63 -4.88
CA VAL A 41 -1.35 1.95 -4.79
C VAL A 41 -0.84 2.32 -6.17
N HIS A 42 -1.14 3.53 -6.63
CA HIS A 42 -0.52 4.11 -7.81
C HIS A 42 0.81 4.74 -7.42
N GLY A 43 1.89 4.31 -8.08
CA GLY A 43 3.16 5.04 -8.12
C GLY A 43 3.27 5.80 -9.44
N LEU A 44 3.51 7.11 -9.37
CA LEU A 44 3.78 7.96 -10.53
C LEU A 44 5.24 8.44 -10.47
N GLY A 45 6.05 7.97 -11.41
CA GLY A 45 7.47 8.29 -11.50
C GLY A 45 7.81 8.69 -12.92
N GLY A 46 8.35 9.91 -13.09
CA GLY A 46 8.58 10.48 -14.41
C GLY A 46 7.28 10.63 -15.22
N ARG A 47 7.10 9.79 -16.25
CA ARG A 47 5.92 9.82 -17.15
C ARG A 47 5.06 8.56 -17.07
N GLU A 48 5.40 7.62 -16.21
CA GLU A 48 4.70 6.33 -16.12
C GLU A 48 3.95 6.22 -14.80
N ALA A 49 2.67 5.83 -14.91
CA ALA A 49 1.85 5.45 -13.78
C ALA A 49 1.82 3.93 -13.69
N GLN A 50 2.18 3.38 -12.54
CA GLN A 50 2.17 1.94 -12.28
C GLN A 50 1.22 1.61 -11.14
N LEU A 51 0.39 0.60 -11.32
CA LEU A 51 -0.42 0.03 -10.25
C LEU A 51 0.41 -1.01 -9.49
N LEU A 52 0.67 -0.72 -8.22
CA LEU A 52 1.43 -1.55 -7.30
C LEU A 52 0.44 -2.25 -6.36
N THR A 53 0.52 -3.58 -6.27
CA THR A 53 -0.32 -4.37 -5.38
C THR A 53 0.51 -5.21 -4.43
N ARG A 54 0.11 -5.24 -3.17
CA ARG A 54 0.71 -6.10 -2.15
C ARG A 54 -0.28 -6.57 -1.11
N THR A 55 0.07 -7.69 -0.50
CA THR A 55 -0.68 -8.29 0.59
C THR A 55 0.13 -8.33 1.87
N CYS A 56 -0.52 -8.13 3.01
CA CYS A 56 0.07 -8.41 4.33
C CYS A 56 -0.91 -9.25 5.17
N GLU A 57 -0.42 -10.33 5.78
CA GLU A 57 -1.22 -11.18 6.66
C GLU A 57 -1.73 -10.39 7.87
N ILE A 58 -3.01 -10.59 8.23
CA ILE A 58 -3.59 -10.01 9.43
C ILE A 58 -3.25 -10.92 10.62
N ARG A 59 -2.26 -10.51 11.42
CA ARG A 59 -1.87 -11.20 12.66
C ARG A 59 -2.44 -10.53 13.91
N GLU A 60 -2.24 -9.22 14.01
CA GLU A 60 -2.66 -8.44 15.19
C GLU A 60 -3.81 -7.48 14.87
N SER A 61 -3.73 -6.74 13.77
CA SER A 61 -4.71 -5.72 13.38
C SER A 61 -4.73 -5.52 11.87
N ALA A 62 -5.93 -5.31 11.32
CA ALA A 62 -6.11 -5.00 9.91
C ALA A 62 -5.47 -3.65 9.54
N GLU A 63 -5.52 -2.65 10.41
CA GLU A 63 -4.88 -1.34 10.24
C GLU A 63 -3.37 -1.48 10.09
N ARG A 64 -2.72 -2.19 11.02
CA ARG A 64 -1.27 -2.41 11.00
C ARG A 64 -0.85 -3.15 9.72
N SER A 65 -1.58 -4.19 9.34
CA SER A 65 -1.30 -4.93 8.10
C SER A 65 -1.49 -4.06 6.85
N ALA A 66 -2.44 -3.11 6.85
CA ALA A 66 -2.61 -2.17 5.75
C ALA A 66 -1.40 -1.25 5.57
N VAL A 67 -0.88 -0.70 6.67
CA VAL A 67 0.32 0.14 6.68
C VAL A 67 1.50 -0.64 6.09
N LEU A 68 1.72 -1.87 6.57
CA LEU A 68 2.81 -2.73 6.10
C LEU A 68 2.66 -3.12 4.63
N ALA A 69 1.44 -3.38 4.16
CA ALA A 69 1.18 -3.69 2.76
C ALA A 69 1.46 -2.49 1.85
N VAL A 70 1.10 -1.27 2.26
CA VAL A 70 1.44 -0.05 1.49
C VAL A 70 2.95 0.13 1.43
N LEU A 71 3.64 0.06 2.57
CA LEU A 71 5.10 0.17 2.62
C LEU A 71 5.78 -0.86 1.72
N ASP A 72 5.38 -2.14 1.77
CA ASP A 72 5.96 -3.18 0.91
C ASP A 72 5.65 -2.95 -0.59
N ALA A 73 4.45 -2.43 -0.92
CA ALA A 73 4.08 -2.13 -2.30
C ALA A 73 5.01 -1.08 -2.91
N THR A 74 5.33 -0.04 -2.13
CA THR A 74 6.13 1.10 -2.59
C THR A 74 7.63 0.87 -2.44
N ASN A 75 8.06 -0.04 -1.55
CA ASN A 75 9.49 -0.28 -1.29
C ASN A 75 10.26 -0.80 -2.52
N ARG A 76 9.61 -1.58 -3.40
CA ARG A 76 10.24 -2.11 -4.63
C ARG A 76 10.09 -1.21 -5.85
N TRP A 77 9.46 -0.06 -5.69
CA TRP A 77 9.19 0.88 -6.79
C TRP A 77 10.18 2.04 -6.84
N VAL A 78 10.76 2.42 -5.69
CA VAL A 78 11.75 3.51 -5.58
C VAL A 78 13.18 3.02 -5.86
N ASP A 79 13.41 1.70 -5.99
CA ASP A 79 14.69 1.11 -6.40
C ASP A 79 15.00 1.33 -7.90
#